data_AF-A0A507DJE9-F1
#
_entry.id   AF-A0A507DJE9-F1
#
_cell.length_a   1.000
_cell.length_b   1.000
_cell.length_c   1.000
_cell.angle_alpha   90.00
_cell.angle_beta   90.00
_cell.angle_gamma   90.00
#
_symmetry.space_group_name_H-M   'P 1'
#
loop_
_entity.id
_entity.type
_entity.pdbx_description
1 polymer ?
#
loop_
_entity_poly.entity_id
_entity_poly.type
_entity_poly.pdbx_seq_one_letter_code
_entity_poly.pdbx_strand_id
1 'polypeptide(L)'
;MPGVGWALWRSKEYLPEDLVFHVNNLGSDQATFTLNFSKGASQVIAQYYIMIRLGKAGFKAIMENLQDTAIYLSQQLQSMGFEILSSENPSKGLPLVAFRLVSAKAPRFFDEFDIAARLRERGWILPA
;
A
#
# COMPACT_ATOMS: atom_id res chain seq x y z
N MET A 1 0.12 11.53 -10.84
CA MET A 1 0.10 10.09 -11.16
C MET A 1 1.04 9.36 -10.22
N PRO A 2 0.67 8.18 -9.70
CA PRO A 2 1.60 7.29 -9.00
C PRO A 2 2.73 6.88 -9.96
N GLY A 3 3.96 6.70 -9.46
CA GLY A 3 5.09 6.38 -10.34
C GLY A 3 6.47 6.32 -9.71
N VAL A 4 6.59 6.06 -8.40
CA VAL A 4 7.88 5.90 -7.72
C VAL A 4 7.89 4.62 -6.89
N GLY A 5 9.02 3.93 -6.90
CA GLY A 5 9.31 2.75 -6.11
C GLY A 5 10.81 2.66 -5.86
N TRP A 6 11.20 2.01 -4.77
CA TRP A 6 12.59 1.91 -4.33
C TRP A 6 12.97 0.44 -4.14
N ALA A 7 14.13 0.06 -4.64
CA ALA A 7 14.77 -1.21 -4.35
C ALA A 7 16.14 -0.90 -3.73
N LEU A 8 16.41 -1.48 -2.56
CA LEU A 8 17.65 -1.29 -1.82
C LEU A 8 18.30 -2.64 -1.61
N TRP A 9 19.57 -2.75 -1.97
CA TRP A 9 20.41 -3.91 -1.68
C TRP A 9 21.23 -3.64 -0.41
N ARG A 10 21.40 -4.67 0.43
CA ARG A 10 22.15 -4.56 1.68
C ARG A 10 23.64 -4.25 1.43
N SER A 11 24.21 -4.88 0.41
CA SER A 11 25.61 -4.72 -0.01
C SER A 11 25.72 -5.01 -1.51
N LYS A 12 26.86 -4.63 -2.11
CA LYS A 12 27.11 -4.79 -3.56
C LYS A 12 27.09 -6.25 -4.02
N GLU A 13 27.52 -7.19 -3.17
CA GLU A 13 27.57 -8.63 -3.50
C GLU A 13 26.19 -9.22 -3.87
N TYR A 14 25.10 -8.58 -3.44
CA TYR A 14 23.73 -9.00 -3.78
C TYR A 14 23.20 -8.40 -5.09
N LEU A 15 23.98 -7.57 -5.78
CA LEU A 15 23.65 -7.01 -7.09
C LEU A 15 24.74 -7.41 -8.10
N PRO A 16 24.49 -8.44 -8.93
CA PRO A 16 25.44 -8.86 -9.97
C PRO A 16 25.87 -7.70 -10.87
N GLU A 17 27.19 -7.54 -11.08
CA GLU A 17 27.76 -6.42 -11.83
C GLU A 17 27.37 -6.43 -13.31
N ASP A 18 27.12 -7.62 -13.87
CA ASP A 18 26.65 -7.81 -15.25
C ASP A 18 25.26 -7.23 -15.51
N LEU A 19 24.50 -6.94 -14.45
CA LEU A 19 23.21 -6.26 -14.53
C LEU A 19 23.34 -4.73 -14.48
N VAL A 20 24.50 -4.20 -14.08
CA VAL A 20 24.71 -2.77 -13.87
C VAL A 20 25.27 -2.13 -15.15
N PHE A 21 24.54 -1.13 -15.67
CA PHE A 21 24.98 -0.37 -16.83
C PHE A 21 25.77 0.86 -16.39
N HIS A 22 26.96 1.03 -16.95
CA HIS A 22 27.85 2.16 -16.68
C HIS A 22 27.71 3.19 -17.79
N VAL A 23 27.15 4.37 -17.48
CA VAL A 23 26.95 5.46 -18.43
C VAL A 23 27.87 6.61 -18.08
N ASN A 24 28.68 7.05 -19.03
CA ASN A 24 29.63 8.14 -18.81
C ASN A 24 29.02 9.47 -19.26
N ASN A 25 28.33 10.15 -18.36
CA ASN A 25 27.80 11.49 -18.60
C ASN A 25 28.73 12.51 -17.93
N LEU A 26 29.35 13.36 -18.76
CA LEU A 26 30.19 14.50 -18.34
C LEU A 26 31.49 14.13 -17.59
N GLY A 27 32.07 12.97 -17.88
CA GLY A 27 33.39 12.56 -17.34
C GLY A 27 33.33 11.88 -15.97
N SER A 28 32.13 11.50 -15.51
CA SER A 28 31.94 10.65 -14.34
C SER A 28 31.13 9.41 -14.72
N ASP A 29 31.55 8.25 -14.21
CA ASP A 29 30.86 6.99 -14.41
C ASP A 29 29.60 6.90 -13.52
N GLN A 30 28.44 6.77 -14.14
CA GLN A 30 27.16 6.58 -13.45
C GLN A 30 26.66 5.15 -13.65
N ALA A 31 26.80 4.35 -12.60
CA ALA A 31 26.20 3.03 -12.50
C ALA A 31 24.66 3.13 -12.39
N THR A 32 23.96 2.51 -13.33
CA THR A 32 22.50 2.51 -13.41
C THR A 32 21.97 1.09 -13.50
N PHE A 33 21.05 0.76 -12.59
CA PHE A 33 20.28 -0.49 -12.63
C PHE A 33 18.79 -0.14 -12.70
N THR A 34 18.26 -0.04 -13.91
CA THR A 34 16.84 0.24 -14.14
C THR A 34 16.38 -0.34 -15.47
N LEU A 35 15.10 -0.72 -15.55
CA LEU A 35 14.46 -1.15 -16.79
C LEU A 35 13.97 0.04 -17.65
N ASN A 36 13.82 1.22 -17.04
CA ASN A 36 13.24 2.39 -17.70
C ASN A 36 14.31 3.44 -17.99
N PHE A 37 14.46 3.85 -19.25
CA PHE A 37 15.47 4.84 -19.65
C PHE A 37 15.06 6.29 -19.29
N SER A 38 13.97 6.79 -19.88
CA SER A 38 13.48 8.15 -19.61
C SER A 38 12.25 8.12 -18.72
N LYS A 39 12.28 8.87 -17.61
CA LYS A 39 11.13 9.05 -16.72
C LYS A 39 11.18 10.42 -16.06
N GLY A 40 10.02 10.99 -15.75
CA GLY A 40 9.92 12.25 -15.02
C GLY A 40 10.46 12.10 -13.59
N ALA A 41 11.25 13.08 -13.13
CA ALA A 41 11.82 13.09 -11.78
C ALA A 41 10.87 13.65 -10.70
N SER A 42 9.68 14.14 -11.10
CA SER A 42 8.75 14.83 -10.20
C SER A 42 8.35 13.99 -8.98
N GLN A 43 8.15 12.67 -9.15
CA GLN A 43 7.79 11.78 -8.05
C GLN A 43 8.96 11.50 -7.09
N VAL A 44 10.20 11.52 -7.59
CA VAL A 44 11.39 11.42 -6.74
C VAL A 44 11.52 12.67 -5.87
N ILE A 45 11.32 13.85 -6.47
CA ILE A 45 11.33 15.14 -5.76
C ILE A 45 10.21 15.20 -4.71
N ALA A 46 8.99 14.78 -5.07
CA ALA A 46 7.86 14.73 -4.14
C ALA A 46 8.12 13.78 -2.97
N GLN A 47 8.68 12.59 -3.22
CA GLN A 47 9.04 11.65 -2.16
C GLN A 47 10.11 12.24 -1.23
N TYR A 48 11.12 12.94 -1.77
CA TYR A 48 12.12 13.62 -0.96
C TYR A 48 11.50 14.71 -0.10
N TYR A 49 10.60 15.53 -0.66
CA TYR A 49 9.85 16.54 0.08
C TYR A 49 9.06 15.91 1.25
N ILE A 50 8.31 14.83 1.01
CA ILE A 50 7.52 14.17 2.06
C ILE A 50 8.44 13.64 3.16
N MET A 51 9.60 13.06 2.81
CA MET A 51 10.57 12.56 3.79
C MET A 51 11.08 13.66 4.73
N ILE A 52 11.51 14.80 4.18
CA ILE A 52 12.02 15.91 5.00
C ILE A 52 10.90 16.66 5.73
N ARG A 53 9.69 16.72 5.15
CA ARG A 53 8.55 17.43 5.73
C ARG A 53 7.97 16.70 6.95
N LEU A 54 7.84 15.37 6.86
CA LEU A 54 7.23 14.58 7.91
C LEU A 54 8.26 14.05 8.91
N GLY A 55 9.42 13.62 8.41
CA GLY A 55 10.37 12.83 9.19
C GLY A 55 9.74 11.57 9.79
N LYS A 56 10.48 10.88 10.67
CA LYS A 56 10.01 9.65 11.31
C LYS A 56 8.72 9.85 12.12
N ALA A 57 8.62 10.97 12.84
CA ALA A 57 7.47 11.27 13.69
C ALA A 57 6.19 11.50 12.87
N GLY A 58 6.27 12.27 11.77
CA GLY A 58 5.11 12.53 10.93
C GLY A 58 4.61 11.28 10.21
N PHE A 59 5.52 10.45 9.68
CA PHE A 59 5.13 9.15 9.12
C PHE A 59 4.48 8.24 10.15
N LYS A 60 5.05 8.18 11.37
CA LYS A 60 4.49 7.39 12.47
C LYS A 60 3.05 7.83 12.79
N ALA A 61 2.84 9.13 12.98
CA ALA A 61 1.51 9.67 13.29
C ALA A 61 0.47 9.35 12.20
N ILE A 62 0.85 9.44 10.91
CA ILE A 62 -0.04 9.07 9.81
C ILE A 62 -0.39 7.57 9.86
N MET A 63 0.61 6.70 10.05
CA MET A 63 0.38 5.26 10.11
C MET A 63 -0.47 4.85 11.31
N GLU A 64 -0.27 5.47 12.47
CA GLU A 64 -1.10 5.26 13.67
C GLU A 64 -2.56 5.65 13.41
N ASN A 65 -2.81 6.82 12.81
CA ASN A 65 -4.18 7.24 12.47
C ASN A 65 -4.88 6.30 11.47
N LEU A 66 -4.14 5.82 10.46
CA LEU A 66 -4.67 4.84 9.51
C LEU A 66 -5.02 3.52 10.20
N GLN A 67 -4.18 3.11 11.15
CA GLN A 67 -4.38 1.90 11.92
C GLN A 67 -5.60 2.01 12.84
N ASP A 68 -5.76 3.12 13.55
CA ASP A 68 -6.91 3.39 14.41
C ASP A 68 -8.22 3.37 13.61
N THR A 69 -8.19 3.95 12.41
CA THR A 69 -9.34 3.93 11.48
C THR A 69 -9.68 2.50 11.04
N ALA A 70 -8.67 1.69 10.70
CA ALA A 70 -8.89 0.30 10.31
C ALA A 70 -9.46 -0.54 11.47
N ILE A 71 -8.95 -0.36 12.69
CA ILE A 71 -9.48 -1.03 13.90
C ILE A 71 -10.93 -0.64 14.13
N TYR A 72 -11.24 0.65 14.09
CA TYR A 72 -12.60 1.14 14.28
C TYR A 72 -13.56 0.52 13.26
N LEU A 73 -13.21 0.53 11.97
CA LEU A 73 -14.03 -0.07 10.91
C LEU A 73 -14.22 -1.58 11.11
N SER A 74 -13.16 -2.30 11.52
CA SER A 74 -13.22 -3.72 11.83
C SER A 74 -14.26 -4.01 12.93
N GLN A 75 -14.20 -3.26 14.03
CA GLN A 75 -15.14 -3.40 15.15
C GLN A 75 -16.58 -3.08 14.76
N GLN A 76 -16.80 -2.07 13.91
CA GLN A 76 -18.14 -1.75 13.41
C GLN A 76 -18.69 -2.84 12.49
N LEU A 77 -17.86 -3.43 11.62
CA LEU A 77 -18.28 -4.54 10.77
C LEU A 77 -18.57 -5.80 11.59
N GLN A 78 -17.78 -6.09 12.61
CA GLN A 78 -18.07 -7.20 13.54
C GLN A 78 -19.40 -7.00 14.26
N SER A 79 -19.68 -5.79 14.75
CA SER A 79 -20.94 -5.50 15.44
C SER A 79 -22.16 -5.60 14.52
N MET A 80 -21.97 -5.41 13.20
CA MET A 80 -22.98 -5.65 12.17
C MET A 80 -23.11 -7.13 11.76
N GLY A 81 -22.30 -8.03 12.31
CA GLY A 81 -22.35 -9.47 12.05
C GLY A 81 -21.50 -9.95 10.87
N PHE A 82 -20.52 -9.16 10.42
CA PHE A 82 -19.51 -9.62 9.47
C PHE A 82 -18.39 -10.38 10.17
N GLU A 83 -17.77 -11.32 9.46
CA GLU A 83 -16.57 -12.02 9.92
C GLU A 83 -15.32 -11.32 9.36
N ILE A 84 -14.39 -10.94 10.23
CA ILE A 84 -13.15 -10.26 9.84
C ILE A 84 -12.05 -11.28 9.54
N LEU A 85 -11.40 -11.10 8.39
CA LEU A 85 -10.31 -11.94 7.89
C LEU A 85 -8.93 -11.29 8.08
N SER A 86 -8.87 -9.96 8.10
CA SER A 86 -7.64 -9.20 8.37
C SER A 86 -7.27 -9.19 9.84
N SER A 87 -5.98 -9.06 10.16
CA SER A 87 -5.55 -8.92 11.55
C SER A 87 -5.96 -7.56 12.11
N GLU A 88 -6.60 -7.56 13.28
CA GLU A 88 -6.90 -6.33 14.03
C GLU A 88 -5.69 -5.81 14.81
N ASN A 89 -4.58 -6.56 14.84
CA ASN A 89 -3.40 -6.18 15.61
C ASN A 89 -2.51 -5.21 14.80
N PRO A 90 -2.33 -3.95 15.25
CA PRO A 90 -1.43 -2.96 14.65
C PRO A 90 -0.02 -3.44 14.34
N SER A 91 0.51 -4.33 15.18
CA SER A 91 1.87 -4.82 15.05
C SER A 91 2.02 -5.96 14.04
N LYS A 92 0.92 -6.46 13.47
CA LYS A 92 0.90 -7.67 12.63
C LYS A 92 0.33 -7.45 11.22
N GLY A 93 -0.08 -6.24 10.86
CA GLY A 93 -0.82 -6.01 9.62
C GLY A 93 -0.66 -4.62 9.02
N LEU A 94 -1.17 -4.50 7.79
CA LEU A 94 -1.39 -3.23 7.12
C LEU A 94 -2.72 -2.63 7.58
N PRO A 95 -2.90 -1.29 7.53
CA PRO A 95 -4.16 -0.64 7.85
C PRO A 95 -5.20 -0.88 6.74
N LEU A 96 -5.77 -2.09 6.73
CA LEU A 96 -6.81 -2.54 5.83
C LEU A 96 -7.81 -3.41 6.61
N VAL A 97 -9.04 -3.50 6.11
CA VAL A 97 -10.06 -4.41 6.66
C VAL A 97 -10.56 -5.32 5.56
N ALA A 98 -10.31 -6.62 5.71
CA ALA A 98 -10.88 -7.66 4.87
C ALA A 98 -11.93 -8.42 5.68
N PHE A 99 -13.11 -8.61 5.11
CA PHE A 99 -14.24 -9.26 5.78
C PHE A 99 -14.99 -10.18 4.83
N ARG A 100 -15.82 -11.04 5.39
CA ARG A 100 -16.80 -11.84 4.66
C ARG A 100 -18.13 -11.87 5.41
N LEU A 101 -19.20 -12.18 4.71
CA LEU A 101 -20.48 -12.50 5.32
C LEU A 101 -20.37 -13.85 6.06
N VAL A 102 -20.90 -13.90 7.28
CA VAL A 102 -20.90 -15.13 8.09
C VAL A 102 -21.63 -16.26 7.36
N SER A 103 -20.98 -17.42 7.30
CA SER A 103 -21.57 -18.61 6.68
C SER A 103 -22.52 -19.31 7.65
N ALA A 104 -23.82 -18.98 7.61
CA ALA A 104 -24.84 -19.68 8.41
C ALA A 104 -26.05 -20.15 7.58
N LYS A 105 -26.24 -21.48 7.62
CA LYS A 105 -27.38 -22.42 7.38
C LYS A 105 -28.70 -22.01 6.67
N ALA A 106 -29.02 -20.75 6.42
CA ALA A 106 -30.23 -20.33 5.70
C ALA A 106 -29.90 -19.86 4.28
N PRO A 107 -30.81 -19.98 3.31
CA PRO A 107 -30.61 -19.40 1.99
C PRO A 107 -30.42 -17.88 2.12
N ARG A 108 -29.31 -17.37 1.61
CA ARG A 108 -29.04 -15.94 1.51
C ARG A 108 -29.58 -15.41 0.18
N PHE A 109 -30.11 -14.19 0.22
CA PHE A 109 -30.60 -13.47 -0.96
C PHE A 109 -29.55 -12.51 -1.55
N PHE A 110 -28.41 -12.36 -0.89
CA PHE A 110 -27.32 -11.48 -1.35
C PHE A 110 -25.95 -11.96 -0.86
N ASP A 111 -24.90 -11.52 -1.54
CA ASP A 111 -23.50 -11.80 -1.24
C ASP A 111 -22.64 -10.51 -1.15
N GLU A 112 -21.32 -10.67 -1.07
CA GLU A 112 -20.35 -9.58 -1.02
C GLU A 112 -20.35 -8.71 -2.28
N PHE A 113 -20.65 -9.27 -3.46
CA PHE A 113 -20.76 -8.53 -4.72
C PHE A 113 -21.97 -7.61 -4.70
N ASP A 114 -23.10 -8.06 -4.14
CA ASP A 114 -24.30 -7.24 -3.97
C ASP A 114 -24.03 -6.05 -3.03
N ILE A 115 -23.30 -6.28 -1.92
CA ILE A 115 -22.89 -5.20 -1.01
C ILE A 115 -22.00 -4.20 -1.74
N ALA A 116 -20.99 -4.68 -2.47
CA ALA A 116 -20.09 -3.81 -3.24
C ALA A 116 -20.85 -2.99 -4.30
N ALA A 117 -21.83 -3.58 -4.97
CA ALA A 117 -22.68 -2.88 -5.93
C ALA A 117 -23.51 -1.78 -5.26
N ARG A 118 -24.14 -2.06 -4.10
CA ARG A 118 -24.91 -1.07 -3.33
C ARG A 118 -24.06 0.05 -2.75
N LEU A 119 -22.83 -0.25 -2.34
CA LEU A 119 -21.87 0.76 -1.89
C LEU A 119 -21.42 1.66 -3.06
N ARG A 120 -21.27 1.09 -4.26
CA ARG A 120 -20.94 1.84 -5.48
C ARG A 120 -22.02 2.85 -5.86
N GLU A 121 -23.29 2.52 -5.69
CA GLU A 121 -24.41 3.49 -5.85
C GLU A 121 -24.27 4.70 -4.92
N ARG A 122 -23.55 4.57 -3.81
CA ARG A 122 -23.25 5.63 -2.83
C ARG A 122 -21.86 6.24 -3.00
N GLY A 123 -21.15 5.93 -4.08
CA GLY A 123 -19.83 6.47 -4.40
C GLY A 123 -18.64 5.72 -3.79
N TRP A 124 -18.88 4.62 -3.06
CA TRP A 124 -17.81 3.81 -2.47
C TRP A 124 -17.34 2.73 -3.46
N ILE A 125 -16.03 2.59 -3.62
CA ILE A 125 -15.43 1.52 -4.45
C ILE A 125 -14.86 0.46 -3.52
N LEU A 126 -15.57 -0.66 -3.39
CA LEU A 126 -15.14 -1.83 -2.62
C LEU A 126 -14.92 -3.00 -3.59
N PRO A 127 -13.72 -3.63 -3.62
CA PRO A 127 -13.52 -4.89 -4.32
C PRO A 127 -14.12 -6.06 -3.53
N ALA A 128 -14.80 -6.96 -4.23
CA ALA A 128 -15.38 -8.21 -3.72
C ALA A 128 -14.97 -9.37 -4.63
#